data_AF-A0A7V5S252-F1
#
_entry.id   AF-A0A7V5S252-F1
#
_cell.length_a   1.000
_cell.length_b   1.000
_cell.length_c   1.000
_cell.angle_alpha   90.00
_cell.angle_beta   90.00
_cell.angle_gamma   90.00
#
_symmetry.space_group_name_H-M   'P 1'
#
loop_
_entity.id
_entity.type
_entity.pdbx_description
1 polymer ?
#
loop_
_entity_poly.entity_id
_entity_poly.type
_entity_poly.pdbx_seq_one_letter_code
_entity_poly.pdbx_strand_id
1 'polypeptide(L)'
;MASWLKSEAWRLRWLPFLTATAGVLAVYLLQEVPLLRRHALLFALLAGLGFFLPAVRHRLLILFAYGLGLYFITKSVATWLDLPMGGLGVVEQVLWLPLGVLCVISALGMGRRHPPEWPVALLMVALGLYFANFTYVHYSQNNWLQVLAGVGLTGAALWHAATVWVEASPSPPREA
;
A
#
# COMPACT_ATOMS: atom_id res chain seq x y z
N MET A 1 31.36 -14.67 6.53
CA MET A 1 30.31 -14.23 5.59
C MET A 1 28.98 -14.14 6.33
N ALA A 2 28.09 -13.21 5.99
CA ALA A 2 26.80 -12.87 6.64
C ALA A 2 26.76 -11.71 7.68
N SER A 3 27.68 -10.74 7.63
CA SER A 3 27.45 -9.43 8.28
C SER A 3 26.26 -8.67 7.66
N TRP A 4 25.98 -8.90 6.37
CA TRP A 4 24.87 -8.31 5.64
C TRP A 4 23.47 -8.74 6.14
N LEU A 5 23.29 -9.99 6.57
CA LEU A 5 22.01 -10.50 7.10
C LEU A 5 21.63 -9.87 8.46
N LYS A 6 22.62 -9.37 9.21
CA LYS A 6 22.41 -8.64 10.46
C LYS A 6 22.13 -7.15 10.26
N SER A 7 22.30 -6.61 9.05
CA SER A 7 22.02 -5.21 8.75
C SER A 7 20.53 -4.90 8.90
N GLU A 8 20.22 -3.88 9.69
CA GLU A 8 18.85 -3.40 9.87
C GLU A 8 18.23 -2.88 8.57
N ALA A 9 19.05 -2.20 7.75
CA ALA A 9 18.61 -1.74 6.44
C ALA A 9 18.24 -2.92 5.53
N TRP A 10 19.00 -4.02 5.60
CA TRP A 10 18.68 -5.24 4.87
C TRP A 10 17.35 -5.87 5.33
N ARG A 11 17.16 -6.02 6.65
CA ARG A 11 15.95 -6.67 7.20
C ARG A 11 14.68 -5.84 7.10
N LEU A 12 14.77 -4.51 7.17
CA LEU A 12 13.61 -3.62 7.25
C LEU A 12 13.29 -2.89 5.94
N ARG A 13 14.22 -2.82 4.98
CA ARG A 13 13.98 -2.19 3.67
C ARG A 13 14.05 -3.18 2.53
N TRP A 14 15.18 -3.86 2.40
CA TRP A 14 15.48 -4.68 1.22
C TRP A 14 14.77 -6.02 1.23
N LEU A 15 14.71 -6.70 2.37
CA LEU A 15 14.01 -7.98 2.49
C LEU A 15 12.51 -7.83 2.21
N PRO A 16 11.78 -6.87 2.81
CA PRO A 16 10.39 -6.58 2.46
C PRO A 16 10.21 -6.22 0.99
N PHE A 17 11.10 -5.41 0.43
CA PHE A 17 11.07 -5.05 -0.99
C PHE A 17 11.22 -6.28 -1.90
N LEU A 18 12.21 -7.13 -1.67
CA LEU A 18 12.42 -8.36 -2.45
C LEU A 18 11.23 -9.31 -2.34
N THR A 19 10.66 -9.47 -1.14
CA THR A 19 9.45 -10.28 -0.96
C THR A 19 8.23 -9.66 -1.63
N ALA A 20 8.10 -8.32 -1.65
CA ALA A 20 7.03 -7.64 -2.37
C ALA A 20 7.18 -7.84 -3.88
N THR A 21 8.38 -7.68 -4.43
CA THR A 21 8.68 -7.91 -5.85
C THR A 21 8.40 -9.35 -6.24
N ALA A 22 8.85 -10.31 -5.43
CA ALA A 22 8.53 -11.73 -5.64
C ALA A 22 7.02 -11.99 -5.57
N GLY A 23 6.31 -11.33 -4.64
CA GLY A 23 4.85 -11.42 -4.53
C GLY A 23 4.12 -10.85 -5.75
N VAL A 24 4.52 -9.67 -6.23
CA VAL A 24 3.95 -9.05 -7.44
C VAL A 24 4.22 -9.92 -8.67
N LEU A 25 5.43 -10.48 -8.78
CA LEU A 25 5.78 -11.42 -9.85
C LEU A 25 4.97 -12.73 -9.76
N ALA A 26 4.77 -13.26 -8.55
CA ALA A 26 3.94 -14.44 -8.35
C ALA A 26 2.48 -14.16 -8.73
N VAL A 27 1.93 -13.02 -8.36
CA VAL A 27 0.58 -12.59 -8.77
C VAL A 27 0.50 -12.43 -10.27
N TYR A 28 1.52 -11.85 -10.91
CA TYR A 28 1.62 -11.75 -12.37
C TYR A 28 1.53 -13.14 -13.03
N LEU A 29 2.32 -14.11 -12.55
CA LEU A 29 2.37 -15.45 -13.13
C LEU A 29 1.11 -16.27 -12.85
N LEU A 30 0.43 -16.00 -11.74
CA LEU A 30 -0.71 -16.77 -11.26
C LEU A 30 -2.07 -16.11 -11.52
N GLN A 31 -2.10 -14.93 -12.16
CA GLN A 31 -3.35 -14.18 -12.38
C GLN A 31 -4.40 -14.96 -13.18
N GLU A 32 -3.95 -15.88 -14.05
CA GLU A 32 -4.83 -16.68 -14.90
C GLU A 32 -5.35 -17.94 -14.19
N VAL A 33 -4.87 -18.24 -12.98
CA VAL A 33 -5.29 -19.42 -12.23
C VAL A 33 -6.65 -19.14 -11.57
N PRO A 34 -7.75 -19.78 -12.03
CA PRO A 34 -9.10 -19.50 -11.53
C PRO A 34 -9.26 -19.83 -10.04
N LEU A 35 -8.44 -20.72 -9.50
CA LEU A 35 -8.43 -21.11 -8.10
C LEU A 35 -7.93 -19.98 -7.18
N LEU A 36 -6.94 -19.18 -7.62
CA LEU A 36 -6.51 -17.98 -6.89
C LEU A 36 -7.60 -16.91 -6.93
N ARG A 37 -8.24 -16.70 -8.09
CA ARG A 37 -9.34 -15.73 -8.23
C ARG A 37 -10.50 -16.04 -7.29
N ARG A 38 -10.82 -17.32 -7.10
CA ARG A 38 -11.91 -17.79 -6.24
C ARG A 38 -11.62 -17.68 -4.74
N HIS A 39 -10.35 -17.75 -4.34
CA HIS A 39 -9.92 -17.69 -2.93
C HIS A 39 -9.17 -16.40 -2.58
N ALA A 40 -9.13 -15.42 -3.48
CA ALA A 40 -8.45 -14.14 -3.26
C ALA A 40 -8.93 -13.46 -1.97
N LEU A 41 -10.22 -13.59 -1.65
CA LEU A 41 -10.84 -13.06 -0.44
C LEU A 41 -10.38 -13.81 0.82
N LEU A 42 -10.18 -15.13 0.75
CA LEU A 42 -9.62 -15.95 1.82
C LEU A 42 -8.15 -15.60 2.08
N PHE A 43 -7.36 -15.42 1.01
CA PHE A 43 -5.97 -14.99 1.11
C PHE A 43 -5.85 -13.55 1.67
N ALA A 44 -6.75 -12.65 1.25
CA ALA A 44 -6.83 -11.30 1.80
C ALA A 44 -7.21 -11.31 3.29
N LEU A 45 -8.15 -12.18 3.70
CA LEU A 45 -8.53 -12.37 5.11
C LEU A 45 -7.38 -12.93 5.94
N LEU A 46 -6.66 -13.94 5.44
CA LEU A 46 -5.48 -14.51 6.11
C LEU A 46 -4.33 -13.50 6.23
N ALA A 47 -4.09 -12.71 5.19
CA ALA A 47 -3.11 -11.62 5.21
C ALA A 47 -3.53 -10.50 6.18
N GLY A 48 -4.82 -10.15 6.20
CA GLY A 48 -5.42 -9.21 7.15
C GLY A 48 -5.33 -9.70 8.60
N LEU A 49 -5.45 -11.00 8.84
CA LEU A 49 -5.22 -11.61 10.16
C LEU A 49 -3.79 -11.41 10.64
N GLY A 50 -2.81 -11.48 9.73
CA GLY A 50 -1.41 -11.16 10.02
C GLY A 50 -1.19 -9.73 10.51
N PHE A 51 -2.04 -8.79 10.08
CA PHE A 51 -1.98 -7.38 10.52
C PHE A 51 -2.35 -7.20 12.00
N PHE A 52 -3.11 -8.13 12.59
CA PHE A 52 -3.47 -8.11 14.01
C PHE A 52 -2.36 -8.65 14.92
N LEU A 53 -1.32 -9.29 14.38
CA LEU A 53 -0.16 -9.75 15.16
C LEU A 53 0.79 -8.58 15.44
N PRO A 54 0.89 -8.08 16.69
CA PRO A 54 1.67 -6.88 17.00
C PRO A 54 3.15 -7.01 16.64
N ALA A 55 3.69 -8.23 16.78
CA ALA A 55 5.09 -8.55 16.50
C ALA A 55 5.48 -8.44 15.02
N VAL A 56 4.53 -8.60 14.10
CA VAL A 56 4.80 -8.66 12.65
C VAL A 56 4.14 -7.50 11.89
N ARG A 57 3.16 -6.82 12.51
CA ARG A 57 2.39 -5.69 11.94
C ARG A 57 3.28 -4.68 11.23
N HIS A 58 4.35 -4.23 11.86
CA HIS A 58 5.24 -3.22 11.26
C HIS A 58 5.92 -3.71 9.98
N ARG A 59 6.41 -4.95 9.96
CA ARG A 59 7.06 -5.54 8.76
C ARG A 59 6.06 -5.82 7.66
N LEU A 60 4.86 -6.28 8.01
CA LEU A 60 3.77 -6.50 7.07
C LEU A 60 3.26 -5.20 6.46
N LEU A 61 3.27 -4.11 7.22
CA LEU A 61 2.86 -2.80 6.74
C LEU A 61 3.88 -2.22 5.74
N ILE A 62 5.18 -2.41 5.98
CA ILE A 62 6.23 -2.08 5.00
C ILE A 62 6.10 -2.95 3.74
N LEU A 63 5.90 -4.25 3.90
CA LEU A 63 5.69 -5.19 2.80
C LEU A 63 4.46 -4.80 1.95
N PHE A 64 3.37 -4.46 2.62
CA PHE A 64 2.12 -4.01 2.00
C PHE A 64 2.33 -2.72 1.23
N ALA A 65 3.01 -1.73 1.81
CA ALA A 65 3.30 -0.46 1.14
C ALA A 65 4.19 -0.66 -0.10
N TYR A 66 5.22 -1.51 -0.03
CA TYR A 66 6.02 -1.86 -1.21
C TYR A 66 5.20 -2.62 -2.26
N GLY A 67 4.41 -3.62 -1.84
CA GLY A 67 3.59 -4.41 -2.75
C GLY A 67 2.56 -3.54 -3.50
N LEU A 68 1.87 -2.67 -2.77
CA LEU A 68 0.91 -1.73 -3.33
C LEU A 68 1.59 -0.70 -4.25
N GLY A 69 2.74 -0.17 -3.82
CA GLY A 69 3.52 0.78 -4.62
C GLY A 69 4.02 0.19 -5.93
N LEU A 70 4.62 -0.99 -5.87
CA LEU A 70 5.08 -1.74 -7.03
C LEU A 70 3.91 -2.11 -7.95
N TYR A 71 2.77 -2.53 -7.39
CA TYR A 71 1.58 -2.84 -8.16
C TYR A 71 1.09 -1.63 -8.97
N PHE A 72 0.93 -0.47 -8.33
CA PHE A 72 0.47 0.75 -9.01
C PHE A 72 1.46 1.24 -10.07
N ILE A 73 2.76 1.24 -9.77
CA ILE A 73 3.80 1.63 -10.74
C ILE A 73 3.79 0.66 -11.93
N THR A 74 3.79 -0.65 -11.66
CA THR A 74 3.83 -1.68 -12.70
C THR A 74 2.59 -1.60 -13.60
N LYS A 75 1.39 -1.44 -13.02
CA LYS A 75 0.15 -1.28 -13.77
C LYS A 75 0.14 -0.01 -14.63
N SER A 76 0.59 1.12 -14.07
CA SER A 76 0.68 2.38 -14.82
C SER A 76 1.69 2.28 -15.97
N VAL A 77 2.92 1.84 -15.70
CA VAL A 77 3.97 1.68 -16.72
C VAL A 77 3.59 0.65 -17.78
N ALA A 78 2.99 -0.48 -17.38
CA ALA A 78 2.49 -1.47 -18.33
C ALA A 78 1.40 -0.90 -19.25
N THR A 79 0.55 0.00 -18.76
CA THR A 79 -0.45 0.68 -19.59
C THR A 79 0.22 1.69 -20.54
N TRP A 80 1.30 2.35 -20.13
CA TRP A 80 2.05 3.30 -20.98
C TRP A 80 2.75 2.60 -22.14
N LEU A 81 3.25 1.38 -21.88
CA LEU A 81 4.00 0.56 -22.82
C LEU A 81 3.12 -0.42 -23.61
N ASP A 82 1.79 -0.34 -23.44
CA ASP A 82 0.80 -1.23 -24.06
C ASP A 82 1.09 -2.72 -23.85
N LEU A 83 1.55 -3.06 -22.64
CA LEU A 83 1.90 -4.41 -22.23
C LEU A 83 0.65 -5.17 -21.72
N PRO A 84 0.65 -6.52 -21.72
CA PRO A 84 -0.50 -7.34 -21.32
C PRO A 84 -0.98 -7.13 -19.87
N MET A 85 -0.14 -6.52 -19.03
CA MET A 85 -0.47 -6.11 -17.67
C MET A 85 -1.23 -4.78 -17.59
N GLY A 86 -1.37 -4.04 -18.69
CA GLY A 86 -2.06 -2.75 -18.75
C GLY A 86 -3.58 -2.86 -18.58
N GLY A 87 -4.31 -1.93 -19.21
CA GLY A 87 -5.77 -1.88 -19.17
C GLY A 87 -6.36 -0.91 -18.14
N LEU A 88 -5.58 0.09 -17.72
CA LEU A 88 -6.10 1.23 -16.95
C LEU A 88 -6.70 2.29 -17.89
N GLY A 89 -7.72 3.00 -17.41
CA GLY A 89 -8.17 4.22 -18.09
C GLY A 89 -7.12 5.34 -18.02
N VAL A 90 -7.21 6.34 -18.91
CA VAL A 90 -6.23 7.46 -19.00
C VAL A 90 -6.03 8.17 -17.64
N VAL A 91 -7.11 8.38 -16.89
CA VAL A 91 -7.06 9.04 -15.57
C VAL A 91 -6.35 8.15 -14.54
N GLU A 92 -6.67 6.86 -14.52
CA GLU A 92 -6.09 5.89 -13.58
C GLU A 92 -4.60 5.68 -13.86
N GLN A 93 -4.25 5.60 -15.14
CA GLN A 93 -2.89 5.47 -15.64
C GLN A 93 -1.98 6.60 -15.12
N VAL A 94 -2.46 7.85 -15.12
CA VAL A 94 -1.68 9.00 -14.63
C VAL A 94 -1.72 9.12 -13.11
N LEU A 95 -2.86 8.81 -12.47
CA LEU A 95 -3.04 8.93 -11.02
C LEU A 95 -2.32 7.82 -10.24
N TRP A 96 -2.26 6.60 -10.77
CA TRP A 96 -1.70 5.46 -10.04
C TRP A 96 -0.17 5.52 -9.95
N LEU A 97 0.50 6.13 -10.92
CA LEU A 97 1.96 6.31 -10.86
C LEU A 97 2.42 7.12 -9.63
N PRO A 98 1.94 8.36 -9.38
CA PRO A 98 2.32 9.12 -8.19
C PRO A 98 1.84 8.43 -6.91
N LEU A 99 0.67 7.79 -6.88
CA LEU A 99 0.23 7.01 -5.72
C LEU A 99 1.20 5.87 -5.41
N GLY A 100 1.66 5.17 -6.44
CA GLY A 100 2.65 4.11 -6.30
C GLY A 100 3.99 4.62 -5.76
N VAL A 101 4.45 5.77 -6.25
CA VAL A 101 5.65 6.45 -5.74
C VAL A 101 5.48 6.84 -4.27
N LEU A 102 4.33 7.40 -3.87
CA LEU A 102 4.04 7.75 -2.47
C LEU A 102 4.07 6.51 -1.56
N CYS A 103 3.52 5.38 -2.01
CA CYS A 103 3.58 4.12 -1.29
C CYS A 103 5.02 3.60 -1.11
N VAL A 104 5.88 3.74 -2.14
CA VAL A 104 7.31 3.35 -2.05
C VAL A 104 8.08 4.28 -1.12
N ILE A 105 7.87 5.61 -1.20
CA ILE A 105 8.49 6.59 -0.29
C ILE A 105 8.08 6.32 1.15
N SER A 106 6.79 6.04 1.35
CA SER A 106 6.25 5.64 2.64
C SER A 106 6.94 4.37 3.16
N ALA A 107 7.03 3.32 2.35
CA ALA A 107 7.70 2.07 2.73
C ALA A 107 9.19 2.27 3.10
N LEU A 108 9.90 3.13 2.37
CA LEU A 108 11.28 3.51 2.66
C LEU A 108 11.40 4.29 3.98
N GLY A 109 10.46 5.21 4.25
CA GLY A 109 10.37 5.97 5.50
C GLY A 109 10.10 5.07 6.70
N MET A 110 9.27 4.04 6.52
CA MET A 110 8.93 3.06 7.55
C MET A 110 10.02 2.03 7.82
N GLY A 111 10.95 1.81 6.89
CA GLY A 111 12.07 0.87 7.04
C GLY A 111 13.17 1.37 8.01
N ARG A 112 12.79 1.77 9.23
CA ARG A 112 13.66 2.24 10.32
C ARG A 112 13.19 1.58 11.62
N ARG A 113 14.09 1.36 12.59
CA ARG A 113 13.72 0.77 13.90
C ARG A 113 12.65 1.57 14.65
N HIS A 114 12.75 2.90 14.59
CA HIS A 114 11.74 3.83 15.03
C HIS A 114 11.28 4.61 13.80
N PRO A 115 10.23 4.15 13.09
CA PRO A 115 9.71 4.88 11.96
C PRO A 115 9.13 6.21 12.46
N PRO A 116 9.40 7.33 11.79
CA PRO A 116 8.60 8.53 12.02
C PRO A 116 7.14 8.24 11.66
N GLU A 117 6.22 9.09 12.10
CA GLU A 117 4.78 8.90 11.93
C GLU A 117 4.27 9.31 10.53
N TRP A 118 4.93 10.30 9.91
CA TRP A 118 4.59 10.81 8.58
C TRP A 118 4.55 9.77 7.44
N PRO A 119 5.40 8.72 7.38
CA PRO A 119 5.32 7.70 6.34
C PRO A 119 4.01 6.91 6.42
N VAL A 120 3.51 6.64 7.62
CA VAL A 120 2.21 5.95 7.80
C VAL A 120 1.09 6.87 7.32
N ALA A 121 1.14 8.15 7.69
CA ALA A 121 0.19 9.14 7.18
C ALA A 121 0.22 9.22 5.64
N LEU A 122 1.42 9.20 5.04
CA LEU A 122 1.58 9.21 3.58
C LEU A 122 0.95 7.98 2.91
N LEU A 123 1.10 6.79 3.50
CA LEU A 123 0.44 5.56 3.02
C LEU A 123 -1.08 5.69 3.09
N MET A 124 -1.59 6.22 4.21
CA MET A 124 -3.03 6.38 4.42
C MET A 124 -3.63 7.43 3.48
N VAL A 125 -2.90 8.51 3.18
CA VAL A 125 -3.30 9.49 2.15
C VAL A 125 -3.35 8.83 0.77
N ALA A 126 -2.31 8.05 0.40
CA ALA A 126 -2.30 7.34 -0.88
C ALA A 126 -3.46 6.33 -1.00
N LEU A 127 -3.76 5.60 0.08
CA LEU A 127 -4.92 4.70 0.16
C LEU A 127 -6.24 5.46 0.07
N GLY A 128 -6.38 6.59 0.76
CA GLY A 128 -7.58 7.43 0.71
C GLY A 128 -7.85 7.94 -0.71
N LEU A 129 -6.83 8.43 -1.41
CA LEU A 129 -6.94 8.85 -2.80
C LEU A 129 -7.29 7.70 -3.74
N TYR A 130 -6.69 6.52 -3.51
CA TYR A 130 -7.04 5.31 -4.26
C TYR A 130 -8.51 4.92 -4.06
N PHE A 131 -9.00 4.89 -2.82
CA PHE A 131 -10.40 4.55 -2.53
C PHE A 131 -11.37 5.63 -3.02
N ALA A 132 -11.00 6.90 -3.02
CA ALA A 132 -11.80 7.96 -3.63
C ALA A 132 -11.97 7.74 -5.14
N ASN A 133 -10.87 7.43 -5.85
CA ASN A 133 -10.92 7.07 -7.27
C ASN A 133 -11.75 5.79 -7.51
N PHE A 134 -11.55 4.75 -6.69
CA PHE A 134 -12.36 3.53 -6.74
C PHE A 134 -13.85 3.79 -6.56
N THR A 135 -14.20 4.65 -5.59
CA THR A 135 -15.59 5.05 -5.30
C THR A 135 -16.19 5.76 -6.51
N TYR A 136 -15.45 6.68 -7.12
CA TYR A 136 -15.90 7.40 -8.32
C TYR A 136 -16.19 6.46 -9.49
N VAL A 137 -15.30 5.50 -9.77
CA VAL A 137 -15.50 4.50 -10.82
C VAL A 137 -16.76 3.67 -10.57
N HIS A 138 -16.97 3.17 -9.34
CA HIS A 138 -18.12 2.33 -9.03
C HIS A 138 -19.44 3.12 -8.92
N TYR A 139 -19.36 4.41 -8.58
CA TYR A 139 -20.48 5.33 -8.67
C TYR A 139 -20.95 5.47 -10.13
N SER A 140 -20.01 5.63 -11.08
CA SER A 140 -20.36 5.68 -12.50
C SER A 140 -20.99 4.38 -13.04
N GLN A 141 -20.72 3.25 -12.39
CA GLN A 141 -21.29 1.93 -12.70
C GLN A 141 -22.60 1.63 -11.92
N ASN A 142 -23.11 2.61 -11.18
CA ASN A 142 -24.31 2.51 -10.35
C ASN A 142 -24.23 1.40 -9.27
N ASN A 143 -23.01 1.05 -8.84
CA ASN A 143 -22.74 0.01 -7.86
C ASN A 143 -22.60 0.59 -6.44
N TRP A 144 -23.75 0.93 -5.86
CA TRP A 144 -23.85 1.66 -4.60
C TRP A 144 -23.23 0.96 -3.38
N LEU A 145 -23.22 -0.37 -3.35
CA LEU A 145 -22.59 -1.12 -2.25
C LEU A 145 -21.08 -0.85 -2.18
N GLN A 146 -20.42 -0.84 -3.34
CA GLN A 146 -18.99 -0.58 -3.44
C GLN A 146 -18.65 0.90 -3.24
N VAL A 147 -19.57 1.80 -3.61
CA VAL A 147 -19.48 3.23 -3.30
C VAL A 147 -19.46 3.46 -1.79
N LEU A 148 -20.43 2.89 -1.05
CA LEU A 148 -20.50 3.05 0.41
C LEU A 148 -19.27 2.46 1.11
N ALA A 149 -18.80 1.30 0.66
CA ALA A 149 -17.57 0.70 1.17
C ALA A 149 -16.34 1.58 0.87
N GLY A 150 -16.23 2.11 -0.34
CA GLY A 150 -15.15 2.99 -0.74
C GLY A 150 -15.12 4.31 0.03
N VAL A 151 -16.28 4.94 0.27
CA VAL A 151 -16.40 6.15 1.11
C VAL A 151 -15.95 5.87 2.54
N GLY A 152 -16.42 4.77 3.14
CA GLY A 152 -16.04 4.38 4.50
C GLY A 152 -14.53 4.14 4.64
N LEU A 153 -13.93 3.40 3.70
CA LEU A 153 -12.49 3.14 3.67
C LEU A 153 -11.67 4.41 3.43
N THR A 154 -12.13 5.30 2.56
CA THR A 154 -11.52 6.62 2.31
C THR A 154 -11.52 7.45 3.59
N GLY A 155 -12.68 7.56 4.25
CA GLY A 155 -12.83 8.31 5.49
C GLY A 155 -11.96 7.77 6.62
N ALA A 156 -11.94 6.46 6.82
CA ALA A 156 -11.10 5.82 7.84
C ALA A 156 -9.60 6.05 7.57
N ALA A 157 -9.15 5.95 6.32
CA ALA A 157 -7.76 6.19 5.95
C ALA A 157 -7.37 7.66 6.18
N LEU A 158 -8.18 8.62 5.73
CA LEU A 158 -7.91 10.04 5.92
C LEU A 158 -7.98 10.45 7.39
N TRP A 159 -8.91 9.89 8.16
CA TRP A 159 -8.99 10.10 9.60
C TRP A 159 -7.71 9.61 10.29
N HIS A 160 -7.27 8.40 9.99
CA HIS A 160 -6.03 7.85 10.54
C HIS A 160 -4.79 8.66 10.11
N ALA A 161 -4.78 9.21 8.88
CA ALA A 161 -3.72 10.11 8.45
C ALA A 161 -3.71 11.40 9.29
N ALA A 162 -4.88 11.97 9.54
CA ALA A 162 -5.03 13.19 10.32
C ALA A 162 -4.62 12.99 11.79
N THR A 163 -5.04 11.91 12.45
CA THR A 163 -4.67 11.64 13.85
C THR A 163 -3.16 11.48 14.01
N VAL A 164 -2.53 10.72 13.11
CA VAL A 164 -1.07 10.53 13.10
C VAL A 164 -0.32 11.84 12.82
N TRP A 165 -0.89 12.72 11.99
CA TRP A 165 -0.27 14.03 11.72
C TRP A 165 -0.37 14.99 12.90
N VAL A 166 -1.49 14.95 13.64
CA VAL A 166 -1.69 15.76 14.85
C VAL A 166 -0.77 15.30 15.98
N GLU A 167 -0.61 13.99 16.17
CA GLU A 167 0.28 13.40 17.19
C GLU A 167 1.77 13.68 16.92
N ALA A 168 2.16 13.78 15.65
CA ALA A 168 3.53 14.12 15.24
C ALA A 168 3.93 15.59 15.47
N SER A 169 3.00 16.47 15.87
CA SER A 169 3.29 17.89 16.14
C SER A 169 3.94 18.03 17.52
N PRO A 170 5.15 18.62 17.63
CA PRO A 170 5.87 18.71 18.90
C PRO A 170 5.07 19.53 19.90
N SER A 171 4.93 19.02 21.12
CA SER A 171 4.40 19.78 22.26
C SER A 171 5.23 21.07 22.40
N PRO A 172 4.60 22.24 22.65
CA PRO A 172 5.35 23.47 22.87
C PRO A 172 6.35 23.26 24.03
N PRO A 173 7.52 23.94 24.00
CA PRO A 173 8.49 23.80 25.08
C PRO A 173 7.80 24.13 26.39
N ARG A 174 7.87 23.21 27.36
CA ARG A 174 7.55 23.56 28.75
C ARG A 174 8.53 24.67 29.14
N GLU A 175 8.02 25.89 29.25
CA GLU A 175 8.72 26.95 29.97
C GLU A 175 9.07 26.41 31.36
N ALA A 176 10.37 26.38 31.65
CA ALA A 176 10.95 25.99 32.93
C ALA A 176 11.09 27.22 33.82
#